data_AF-A0A1F7J7D4-F1
#
_entry.id   AF-A0A1F7J7D4-F1
#
_cell.length_a   1.000
_cell.length_b   1.000
_cell.length_c   1.000
_cell.angle_alpha   90.00
_cell.angle_beta   90.00
_cell.angle_gamma   90.00
#
_symmetry.space_group_name_H-M   'P 1'
#
loop_
_entity.id
_entity.type
_entity.pdbx_description
1 polymer ?
#
loop_
_entity_poly.entity_id
_entity_poly.type
_entity_poly.pdbx_seq_one_letter_code
_entity_poly.pdbx_strand_id
1 'polypeptide(L)'
;MIDNSYKELKAITDSVYAGIKDKWAKDVIGILQKYNVKLRQKDGQLYSVNISIPKSKSNCILVGLRYIKNDKTYTEDHFLFEENKSIVAFYKGKLESVLGEYKGTHKQQTV
;
A
#
# COMPACT_ATOMS: atom_id res chain seq x y z
N MET A 1 -22.27 6.73 -0.14
CA MET A 1 -21.12 7.65 0.01
C MET A 1 -20.10 7.28 -1.05
N ILE A 2 -19.55 8.26 -1.77
CA ILE A 2 -18.50 8.01 -2.75
C ILE A 2 -17.18 7.90 -1.98
N ASP A 3 -16.45 6.81 -2.18
CA ASP A 3 -15.15 6.61 -1.57
C ASP A 3 -14.11 7.50 -2.27
N ASN A 4 -13.63 8.53 -1.58
CA ASN A 4 -12.64 9.48 -2.08
C ASN A 4 -11.19 9.08 -1.78
N SER A 5 -10.95 7.88 -1.23
CA SER A 5 -9.61 7.47 -0.77
C SER A 5 -8.59 7.49 -1.91
N TYR A 6 -9.00 7.06 -3.10
CA TYR A 6 -8.20 7.12 -4.31
C TYR A 6 -7.78 8.55 -4.66
N LYS A 7 -8.70 9.52 -4.64
CA LYS A 7 -8.40 10.92 -5.00
C LYS A 7 -7.44 11.57 -4.01
N GLU A 8 -7.65 11.33 -2.72
CA GLU A 8 -6.77 11.83 -1.67
C GLU A 8 -5.36 11.21 -1.79
N LEU A 9 -5.28 9.90 -2.03
CA LEU A 9 -3.99 9.23 -2.22
C LEU A 9 -3.31 9.65 -3.52
N LYS A 10 -4.08 9.89 -4.59
CA LYS A 10 -3.56 10.34 -5.87
C LYS A 10 -2.88 11.71 -5.74
N ALA A 11 -3.49 12.65 -5.01
CA ALA A 11 -2.87 13.96 -4.79
C ALA A 11 -1.50 13.87 -4.07
N ILE A 12 -1.38 12.96 -3.09
CA ILE A 12 -0.10 12.68 -2.43
C ILE A 12 0.86 12.06 -3.43
N THR A 13 0.44 11.00 -4.12
CA THR A 13 1.25 10.24 -5.07
C THR A 13 1.79 11.13 -6.19
N ASP A 14 0.96 11.99 -6.78
CA ASP A 14 1.36 12.96 -7.81
C ASP A 14 2.43 13.93 -7.26
N SER A 15 2.27 14.40 -6.02
CA SER A 15 3.26 15.30 -5.37
C SER A 15 4.59 14.61 -5.07
N VAL A 16 4.56 13.31 -4.75
CA VAL A 16 5.74 12.48 -4.51
C VAL A 16 6.50 12.26 -5.81
N TYR A 17 5.82 11.83 -6.88
CA TYR A 17 6.46 11.61 -8.19
C TYR A 17 6.94 12.91 -8.85
N ALA A 18 6.34 14.06 -8.52
CA ALA A 18 6.83 15.37 -8.92
C ALA A 18 8.05 15.85 -8.12
N GLY A 19 8.50 15.11 -7.10
CA GLY A 19 9.63 15.48 -6.24
C GLY A 19 9.34 16.64 -5.28
N ILE A 20 8.07 16.99 -5.07
CA ILE A 20 7.64 18.14 -4.27
C ILE A 20 7.58 17.78 -2.78
N LYS A 21 7.35 16.50 -2.46
CA LYS A 21 7.00 16.06 -1.11
C LYS A 21 7.87 14.90 -0.62
N ASP A 22 8.65 15.15 0.43
CA ASP A 22 9.63 14.21 0.97
C ASP A 22 9.09 13.36 2.15
N LYS A 23 8.14 13.90 2.95
CA LYS A 23 7.58 13.25 4.15
C LYS A 23 6.16 12.73 3.96
N TRP A 24 5.92 11.97 2.90
CA TRP A 24 4.59 11.52 2.47
C TRP A 24 4.10 10.24 3.18
N ALA A 25 4.99 9.43 3.76
CA ALA A 25 4.62 8.16 4.39
C ALA A 25 3.58 8.33 5.53
N LYS A 26 3.71 9.39 6.33
CA LYS A 26 2.76 9.71 7.40
C LYS A 26 1.37 10.07 6.86
N ASP A 27 1.31 10.74 5.72
CA ASP A 27 0.05 11.12 5.10
C ASP A 27 -0.68 9.91 4.53
N VAL A 28 0.05 8.97 3.92
CA VAL A 28 -0.50 7.69 3.46
C VAL A 28 -1.08 6.89 4.63
N ILE A 29 -0.36 6.83 5.76
CA ILE A 29 -0.84 6.21 6.99
C ILE A 29 -2.12 6.91 7.48
N GLY A 30 -2.14 8.25 7.45
CA GLY A 30 -3.31 9.05 7.83
C GLY A 30 -4.54 8.73 6.96
N ILE A 31 -4.36 8.57 5.65
CA ILE A 31 -5.45 8.13 4.75
C ILE A 31 -5.92 6.74 5.15
N LEU A 32 -5.02 5.77 5.30
CA LEU A 32 -5.41 4.40 5.67
C LEU A 32 -6.24 4.39 6.97
N GLN A 33 -5.81 5.12 8.00
CA GLN A 33 -6.54 5.24 9.26
C GLN A 33 -7.89 5.95 9.09
N LYS A 34 -7.95 7.04 8.31
CA LYS A 34 -9.19 7.77 7.99
C LYS A 34 -10.24 6.88 7.33
N TYR A 35 -9.81 5.93 6.51
CA TYR A 35 -10.68 4.95 5.85
C TYR A 35 -10.79 3.62 6.60
N ASN A 36 -10.59 3.64 7.93
CA ASN A 36 -10.74 2.49 8.84
C ASN A 36 -9.83 1.28 8.53
N VAL A 37 -8.74 1.47 7.79
CA VAL A 37 -7.74 0.43 7.60
C VAL A 37 -6.89 0.32 8.87
N LYS A 38 -6.93 -0.86 9.50
CA LYS A 38 -6.15 -1.15 10.69
C LYS A 38 -4.75 -1.60 10.31
N LEU A 39 -3.75 -0.82 10.72
CA LEU A 39 -2.35 -1.20 10.57
C LEU A 39 -1.98 -2.33 11.53
N ARG A 40 -0.99 -3.14 11.15
CA ARG A 40 -0.44 -4.18 12.02
C ARG A 40 0.28 -3.53 13.20
N GLN A 41 -0.12 -3.89 14.42
CA GLN A 41 0.47 -3.40 15.68
C GLN A 41 0.95 -4.52 16.61
N LYS A 42 0.62 -5.78 16.32
CA LYS A 42 0.79 -6.90 17.26
C LYS A 42 2.19 -7.51 17.24
N ASP A 43 2.76 -7.71 16.05
CA ASP A 43 3.94 -8.55 15.85
C ASP A 43 5.00 -7.93 14.95
N GLY A 44 4.88 -6.65 14.57
CA GLY A 44 5.89 -5.99 13.76
C GLY A 44 5.85 -4.47 13.80
N GLN A 45 7.04 -3.88 13.63
CA GLN A 45 7.23 -2.43 13.50
C GLN A 45 7.21 -2.05 12.02
N LEU A 46 6.55 -0.95 11.68
CA LEU A 46 6.53 -0.44 10.31
C LEU A 46 7.96 -0.04 9.90
N TYR A 47 8.47 -0.66 8.85
CA TYR A 47 9.81 -0.45 8.33
C TYR A 47 9.82 0.51 7.14
N SER A 48 8.90 0.33 6.19
CA SER A 48 8.80 1.19 5.01
C SER A 48 7.38 1.23 4.46
N VAL A 49 7.07 2.33 3.77
CA VAL A 49 5.85 2.52 3.00
C VAL A 49 6.27 2.66 1.54
N ASN A 50 5.65 1.90 0.65
CA ASN A 50 5.88 1.96 -0.79
C ASN A 50 4.59 2.33 -1.51
N ILE A 51 4.71 3.14 -2.56
CA ILE A 51 3.62 3.45 -3.49
C ILE A 51 4.02 2.90 -4.86
N SER A 52 3.09 2.18 -5.47
CA SER A 52 3.23 1.67 -6.83
C SER A 52 1.97 1.98 -7.63
N ILE A 53 2.14 2.27 -8.92
CA ILE A 53 1.03 2.40 -9.87
C ILE A 53 1.03 1.14 -10.75
N PRO A 54 0.12 0.18 -10.51
CA PRO A 54 0.05 -1.04 -11.31
C PRO A 54 -0.19 -0.71 -12.79
N LYS A 55 0.52 -1.38 -13.69
CA LYS A 55 0.35 -1.18 -15.15
C LYS A 55 -0.83 -1.98 -15.70
N SER A 56 -1.15 -3.09 -15.05
CA SER A 56 -2.22 -4.02 -15.45
C SER A 56 -3.63 -3.47 -15.21
N LYS A 57 -3.78 -2.37 -14.48
CA LYS A 57 -5.08 -1.79 -14.13
C LYS A 57 -5.01 -0.26 -14.07
N SER A 58 -5.80 0.40 -14.91
CA SER A 58 -5.91 1.87 -14.91
C SER A 58 -6.62 2.37 -13.64
N ASN A 59 -6.35 3.62 -13.26
CA ASN A 59 -6.97 4.33 -12.13
C ASN A 59 -6.88 3.57 -10.80
N CYS A 60 -5.72 2.95 -10.56
CA CYS A 60 -5.44 2.32 -9.27
C CYS A 60 -4.06 2.68 -8.74
N ILE A 61 -3.94 2.69 -7.42
CA ILE A 61 -2.69 2.93 -6.70
C ILE A 61 -2.57 1.82 -5.67
N LEU A 62 -1.40 1.19 -5.60
CA LEU A 62 -1.08 0.16 -4.63
C LEU A 62 -0.16 0.74 -3.56
N VAL A 63 -0.54 0.59 -2.31
CA VAL A 63 0.30 0.93 -1.15
C VAL A 63 0.78 -0.36 -0.50
N GLY A 64 2.10 -0.51 -0.41
CA GLY A 64 2.75 -1.58 0.35
C GLY A 64 3.22 -1.06 1.70
N LEU A 65 2.83 -1.72 2.78
CA LEU A 65 3.35 -1.47 4.13
C LEU A 65 4.22 -2.64 4.54
N ARG A 66 5.53 -2.43 4.61
CA ARG A 66 6.49 -3.45 5.03
C ARG A 66 6.80 -3.31 6.51
N TYR A 67 6.71 -4.41 7.23
CA TYR A 67 6.97 -4.51 8.66
C TYR A 67 8.13 -5.46 8.93
N ILE A 68 8.90 -5.15 9.99
CA ILE A 68 9.86 -6.07 10.60
C ILE A 68 9.23 -6.68 11.84
N LYS A 69 9.19 -8.00 11.91
CA LYS A 69 8.70 -8.72 13.08
C LYS A 69 9.76 -8.87 14.17
N ASN A 70 9.34 -9.26 15.36
CA ASN A 70 10.24 -9.51 16.49
C ASN A 70 11.28 -10.61 16.20
N ASP A 71 10.95 -11.58 15.34
CA ASP A 71 11.87 -12.64 14.87
C ASP A 71 12.78 -12.19 13.72
N LYS A 72 12.82 -10.88 13.43
CA LYS A 72 13.54 -10.25 12.30
C LYS A 72 13.06 -10.67 10.91
N THR A 73 11.96 -11.42 10.80
CA THR A 73 11.37 -11.71 9.50
C THR A 73 10.57 -10.52 9.00
N TYR A 74 10.46 -10.39 7.68
CA TYR A 74 9.68 -9.33 7.04
C TYR A 74 8.27 -9.81 6.70
N THR A 75 7.31 -8.89 6.76
CA THR A 75 5.98 -9.10 6.21
C THR A 75 5.52 -7.83 5.52
N GLU A 76 4.68 -7.95 4.50
CA GLU A 76 4.17 -6.80 3.76
C GLU A 76 2.67 -6.93 3.58
N ASP A 77 1.94 -5.88 3.96
CA ASP A 77 0.51 -5.75 3.73
C ASP A 77 0.29 -4.81 2.54
N HIS A 78 -0.61 -5.19 1.65
CA HIS A 78 -0.88 -4.45 0.43
C HIS A 78 -2.30 -3.88 0.44
N PHE A 79 -2.45 -2.62 0.05
CA PHE A 79 -3.72 -1.93 -0.01
C PHE A 79 -3.91 -1.32 -1.39
N LEU A 80 -4.93 -1.77 -2.10
CA LEU A 80 -5.27 -1.26 -3.42
C LEU A 80 -6.36 -0.20 -3.30
N PHE A 81 -6.06 0.96 -3.85
CA PHE A 81 -6.96 2.08 -4.00
C PHE A 81 -7.40 2.11 -5.44
N GLU A 82 -8.68 1.86 -5.69
CA GLU A 82 -9.28 1.99 -7.01
C GLU A 82 -10.24 3.18 -7.01
N GLU A 83 -10.27 3.91 -8.11
CA GLU A 83 -11.20 5.02 -8.26
C GLU A 83 -12.66 4.58 -8.04
N ASN A 84 -13.38 5.32 -7.21
CA ASN A 84 -14.78 5.07 -6.82
C ASN A 84 -15.04 3.72 -6.12
N LYS A 85 -14.01 3.07 -5.57
CA LYS A 85 -14.16 1.84 -4.78
C LYS A 85 -13.52 1.99 -3.40
N SER A 86 -13.99 1.16 -2.48
CA SER A 86 -13.37 1.03 -1.16
C SER A 86 -11.99 0.37 -1.26
N ILE A 87 -11.13 0.71 -0.30
CA ILE A 87 -9.77 0.17 -0.20
C ILE A 87 -9.82 -1.36 -0.04
N VAL A 88 -9.11 -2.06 -0.90
CA VAL A 88 -9.01 -3.52 -0.86
C VAL A 88 -7.68 -3.93 -0.23
N ALA A 89 -7.73 -4.61 0.91
CA ALA A 89 -6.56 -5.18 1.56
C ALA A 89 -6.23 -6.56 0.98
N PHE A 90 -4.99 -6.74 0.55
CA PHE A 90 -4.44 -7.99 0.06
C PHE A 90 -3.44 -8.55 1.07
N TYR A 91 -3.68 -9.80 1.48
CA TYR A 91 -2.82 -10.56 2.38
C TYR A 91 -2.34 -11.84 1.69
N LYS A 92 -1.13 -12.30 2.01
CA LYS A 92 -0.62 -13.65 1.70
C LYS A 92 -0.73 -14.05 0.21
N GLY A 93 -0.21 -13.23 -0.70
CA GLY A 93 -0.16 -13.55 -2.13
C GLY A 93 -1.48 -13.36 -2.91
N LYS A 94 -2.58 -12.96 -2.26
CA LYS A 94 -3.84 -12.62 -2.97
C LYS A 94 -3.69 -11.47 -3.97
N LEU A 95 -2.68 -10.62 -3.79
CA LEU A 95 -2.33 -9.57 -4.74
C LEU A 95 -1.99 -10.15 -6.12
N GLU A 96 -1.29 -11.28 -6.18
CA GLU A 96 -0.83 -11.91 -7.42
C GLU A 96 -2.00 -12.40 -8.29
N SER A 97 -3.12 -12.75 -7.66
CA SER A 97 -4.34 -13.16 -8.35
C SER A 97 -5.10 -11.98 -8.96
N VAL A 98 -4.90 -10.76 -8.46
CA VAL A 98 -5.59 -9.55 -8.93
C VAL A 98 -4.72 -8.73 -9.87
N LEU A 99 -3.42 -8.67 -9.60
CA LEU A 99 -2.43 -7.95 -10.40
C LEU A 99 -1.34 -8.95 -10.81
N GLY A 100 -1.49 -9.55 -11.99
CA GLY A 100 -0.58 -10.59 -12.48
C GLY A 100 0.88 -10.15 -12.61
N GLU A 101 1.14 -8.84 -12.69
CA GLU A 101 2.49 -8.27 -12.69
C GLU A 101 3.22 -8.44 -11.35
N TYR A 102 2.51 -8.66 -10.25
CA TYR A 102 3.08 -8.89 -8.92
C TYR A 102 3.30 -10.39 -8.63
N LYS A 103 3.12 -11.27 -9.62
CA LYS A 103 3.35 -12.71 -9.44
C LYS A 103 4.80 -12.98 -9.01
N GLY A 104 4.97 -13.67 -7.88
CA GLY A 104 6.26 -13.99 -7.29
C GLY A 104 6.82 -12.95 -6.31
N THR A 105 6.24 -11.75 -6.19
CA THR A 105 6.78 -10.70 -5.29
C THR A 105 6.62 -11.05 -3.80
N HIS A 106 5.62 -11.87 -3.45
CA HIS A 106 5.43 -12.38 -2.08
C HIS A 106 6.61 -13.26 -1.60
N LYS A 107 7.42 -13.81 -2.51
CA LYS A 107 8.55 -14.70 -2.17
C LYS A 107 9.88 -13.97 -1.97
N GLN A 108 9.92 -12.65 -2.07
CA GLN A 108 11.18 -11.91 -1.92
C GLN A 108 11.60 -11.86 -0.44
N GLN A 109 12.12 -12.98 0.06
CA GLN A 109 13.02 -13.00 1.21
C GLN A 109 14.27 -12.24 0.78
N THR A 110 14.46 -11.06 1.34
CA THR A 110 15.72 -10.34 1.17
C THR A 110 16.80 -11.14 1.91
N VAL A 111 17.85 -11.48 1.15
CA VAL A 111 19.05 -12.22 1.56
C VAL A 111 19.70 -11.62 2.79
#